data_AF-M6VW39-F1
#
_entry.id   AF-M6VW39-F1
#
_cell.length_a   1.000
_cell.length_b   1.000
_cell.length_c   1.000
_cell.angle_alpha   90.00
_cell.angle_beta   90.00
_cell.angle_gamma   90.00
#
_symmetry.space_group_name_H-M   'P 1'
#
loop_
_entity.id
_entity.type
_entity.pdbx_description
1 polymer ?
#
loop_
_entity_poly.entity_id
_entity_poly.type
_entity_poly.pdbx_seq_one_letter_code
_entity_poly.pdbx_strand_id
1 'polypeptide(L)'
;MRVEIIRPLYCILLGIFFYVETTSISAEIDLDYNYEYEKNGPYTKFSDWVPYKLHKWEPKFLEDYYQLYGLKLHYGENELRRNIYFLKIGLKKRFRHPKNALCPVKDEEEYYKYRNLLFMHINLQIMRSYMRIASQFDKRHLYFHNLDFAYDLNRSFEVADGFYKEAILYWKEAQRYADRSSEIDSDLDLGTMETERYEIITGKLDFGKIIEDHLFRLEKKETRSKNTWQNIQMQTNRFWNNRRSSFNRFSKIVVIPTILR
;
A
#
# COMPACT_ATOMS: atom_id res chain seq x y z
N MET A 1 39.55 -34.04 45.69
CA MET A 1 38.15 -34.15 46.17
C MET A 1 37.87 -32.97 47.09
N ARG A 2 37.19 -31.94 46.58
CA ARG A 2 36.35 -30.95 47.27
C ARG A 2 36.07 -29.84 46.27
N VAL A 3 34.93 -29.96 45.60
CA VAL A 3 34.36 -28.95 44.71
C VAL A 3 33.46 -28.11 45.60
N GLU A 4 33.87 -26.87 45.88
CA GLU A 4 33.03 -25.89 46.57
C GLU A 4 32.88 -24.63 45.72
N ILE A 5 31.72 -24.57 45.05
CA ILE A 5 30.77 -23.46 45.01
C ILE A 5 31.39 -22.06 44.81
N ILE A 6 31.36 -21.59 43.56
CA ILE A 6 31.38 -20.16 43.24
C ILE A 6 30.05 -19.86 42.53
N ARG A 7 29.14 -19.20 43.23
CA ARG A 7 28.01 -18.47 42.61
C ARG A 7 28.40 -17.00 42.55
N PRO A 8 28.55 -16.38 41.37
CA PRO A 8 28.51 -14.94 41.26
C PRO A 8 27.07 -14.48 40.96
N LEU A 9 26.57 -13.69 41.90
CA LEU A 9 25.51 -12.69 41.77
C LEU A 9 25.40 -12.13 40.35
N TYR A 10 24.39 -12.56 39.60
CA TYR A 10 23.97 -11.89 38.36
C TYR A 10 22.79 -11.00 38.71
N CYS A 11 23.05 -9.75 39.10
CA CYS A 11 22.04 -8.71 39.17
C CYS A 11 22.70 -7.34 39.05
N ILE A 12 22.29 -6.64 37.99
CA ILE A 12 22.18 -5.18 37.90
C ILE A 12 23.50 -4.45 37.60
N LEU A 13 23.74 -4.18 36.30
CA LEU A 13 23.86 -2.80 35.79
C LEU A 13 24.08 -2.76 34.27
N LEU A 14 23.24 -1.96 33.62
CA LEU A 14 23.47 -1.28 32.34
C LEU A 14 23.38 -2.12 31.05
N GLY A 15 22.22 -2.78 30.89
CA GLY A 15 21.65 -2.96 29.56
C GLY A 15 21.13 -1.62 29.05
N ILE A 16 21.95 -0.91 28.28
CA ILE A 16 21.49 0.20 27.44
C ILE A 16 20.63 -0.44 26.34
N PHE A 17 19.34 -0.58 26.64
CA PHE A 17 18.33 -0.79 25.61
C PHE A 17 18.26 0.50 24.80
N PHE A 18 18.99 0.52 23.68
CA PHE A 18 18.63 1.37 22.56
C PHE A 18 17.23 0.94 22.10
N TYR A 19 16.21 1.59 22.65
CA TYR A 19 14.93 1.72 21.98
C TYR A 19 15.20 2.51 20.70
N VAL A 20 15.56 1.78 19.63
CA VAL A 20 15.35 2.29 18.28
C VAL A 20 13.85 2.26 18.11
N GLU A 21 13.21 3.37 18.48
CA GLU A 21 11.87 3.70 18.04
C GLU A 21 11.93 3.67 16.52
N THR A 22 11.44 2.57 15.93
CA THR A 22 11.06 2.55 14.54
C THR A 22 9.88 3.52 14.44
N THR A 23 10.19 4.80 14.25
CA THR A 23 9.22 5.73 13.71
C THR A 23 8.88 5.16 12.34
N SER A 24 7.82 4.37 12.30
CA SER A 24 7.10 4.13 11.08
C SER A 24 6.91 5.50 10.47
N ILE A 25 7.52 5.73 9.30
CA ILE A 25 7.16 6.84 8.43
C ILE A 25 5.68 6.58 8.12
N SER A 26 4.82 7.06 9.01
CA SER A 26 3.44 7.32 8.69
C SER A 26 3.58 8.37 7.61
N ALA A 27 3.49 7.93 6.35
CA ALA A 27 2.93 8.77 5.33
C ALA A 27 1.55 9.14 5.87
N GLU A 28 1.51 10.19 6.69
CA GLU A 28 0.32 10.94 6.98
C GLU A 28 -0.17 11.29 5.59
N ILE A 29 -1.19 10.54 5.17
CA ILE A 29 -1.83 10.78 3.90
C ILE A 29 -2.29 12.21 4.07
N ASP A 30 -1.66 13.11 3.31
CA ASP A 30 -2.11 14.47 3.13
C ASP A 30 -3.45 14.34 2.41
N LEU A 31 -4.46 13.96 3.20
CA LEU A 31 -5.85 14.01 2.84
C LEU A 31 -6.10 15.50 2.82
N ASP A 32 -5.77 16.12 1.68
CA ASP A 32 -6.25 17.44 1.31
C ASP A 32 -7.77 17.34 1.27
N TYR A 33 -8.35 17.41 2.46
CA TYR A 33 -9.71 17.80 2.68
C TYR A 33 -9.77 19.27 2.35
N ASN A 34 -9.69 19.56 1.07
CA ASN A 34 -10.17 20.78 0.46
C ASN A 34 -11.71 20.78 0.56
N TYR A 35 -12.21 20.71 1.79
CA TYR A 35 -13.41 21.44 2.13
C TYR A 35 -12.99 22.90 2.04
N GLU A 36 -13.61 23.62 1.12
CA GLU A 36 -13.45 25.04 0.85
C GLU A 36 -13.36 25.88 2.15
N TYR A 37 -12.16 26.02 2.72
CA TYR A 37 -11.93 26.86 3.91
C TYR A 37 -11.16 28.15 3.57
N GLU A 38 -10.82 28.37 2.30
CA GLU A 38 -10.42 29.70 1.80
C GLU A 38 -11.63 30.59 1.46
N LYS A 39 -12.79 30.36 2.09
CA LYS A 39 -13.93 31.30 2.10
C LYS A 39 -13.80 32.37 3.21
N ASN A 40 -12.59 32.74 3.60
CA ASN A 40 -12.36 33.75 4.64
C ASN A 40 -11.50 34.92 4.13
N GLY A 41 -11.80 35.38 2.91
CA GLY A 41 -11.28 36.65 2.39
C GLY A 41 -12.12 37.85 2.84
N PRO A 42 -11.62 39.09 2.70
CA PRO A 42 -12.34 40.32 3.05
C PRO A 42 -13.67 40.54 2.29
N TYR A 43 -13.97 39.70 1.28
CA TYR A 43 -15.15 39.79 0.41
C TYR A 43 -16.10 38.58 0.52
N THR A 44 -16.03 37.82 1.61
CA THR A 44 -16.94 36.69 1.81
C THR A 44 -18.33 37.20 2.22
N LYS A 45 -19.40 36.73 1.55
CA LYS A 45 -20.77 37.16 1.88
C LYS A 45 -21.15 36.68 3.28
N PHE A 46 -21.92 37.47 4.03
CA PHE A 46 -22.34 37.13 5.40
C PHE A 46 -23.02 35.75 5.51
N SER A 47 -23.73 35.31 4.46
CA SER A 47 -24.35 33.99 4.38
C SER A 47 -23.36 32.81 4.33
N ASP A 48 -22.14 33.05 3.86
CA ASP A 48 -21.02 32.10 3.88
C ASP A 48 -20.24 32.16 5.22
N TRP A 49 -20.37 33.26 5.98
CA TRP A 49 -19.73 33.46 7.30
C TRP A 49 -20.51 32.81 8.44
N VAL A 50 -21.78 32.45 8.22
CA VAL A 50 -22.55 31.67 9.20
C VAL A 50 -21.79 30.35 9.38
N PRO A 51 -21.21 30.08 10.56
CA PRO A 51 -20.57 28.79 10.80
C PRO A 51 -21.70 27.77 10.80
N TYR A 52 -21.96 27.17 9.65
CA TYR A 52 -22.72 25.93 9.61
C TYR A 52 -21.89 24.97 10.46
N LYS A 53 -22.31 24.76 11.71
CA LYS A 53 -22.01 23.52 12.40
C LYS A 53 -22.76 22.46 11.61
N LEU A 54 -22.23 22.11 10.43
CA LEU A 54 -22.52 20.86 9.78
C LEU A 54 -22.34 19.85 10.90
N HIS A 55 -23.43 19.21 11.32
CA HIS A 55 -23.35 18.09 12.22
C HIS A 55 -22.58 17.01 11.46
N LYS A 56 -21.25 17.07 11.54
CA LYS A 56 -20.36 16.14 10.88
C LYS A 56 -20.56 14.84 11.62
N TRP A 57 -21.25 13.91 10.98
CA TRP A 57 -21.47 12.61 11.56
C TRP A 57 -20.12 11.92 11.72
N GLU A 58 -19.75 11.62 12.95
CA GLU A 58 -18.49 10.94 13.26
C GLU A 58 -18.73 9.43 13.43
N PRO A 59 -18.11 8.58 12.59
CA PRO A 59 -18.24 7.13 12.71
C PRO A 59 -17.60 6.64 14.01
N LYS A 60 -18.39 5.93 14.83
CA LYS A 60 -17.98 5.48 16.17
C LYS A 60 -17.60 4.00 16.21
N PHE A 61 -18.36 3.19 15.48
CA PHE A 61 -18.21 1.73 15.44
C PHE A 61 -17.58 1.27 14.14
N LEU A 62 -17.01 0.07 14.13
CA LEU A 62 -16.39 -0.51 12.92
C LEU A 62 -17.39 -0.61 11.75
N GLU A 63 -18.64 -0.96 12.05
CA GLU A 63 -19.76 -1.05 11.10
C GLU A 63 -20.03 0.29 10.39
N ASP A 64 -19.86 1.41 11.11
CA ASP A 64 -20.04 2.75 10.57
C ASP A 64 -18.98 3.06 9.49
N TYR A 65 -17.72 2.70 9.76
CA TYR A 65 -16.64 2.82 8.77
C TYR A 65 -16.87 1.90 7.58
N TYR A 66 -17.35 0.68 7.82
CA TYR A 66 -17.67 -0.27 6.76
C TYR A 66 -18.76 0.27 5.83
N GLN A 67 -19.87 0.77 6.38
CA GLN A 67 -20.97 1.31 5.57
C GLN A 67 -20.54 2.53 4.74
N LEU A 68 -19.70 3.41 5.30
CA LEU A 68 -19.23 4.60 4.58
C LEU A 68 -18.20 4.29 3.50
N TYR A 69 -17.21 3.46 3.80
CA TYR A 69 -15.99 3.32 2.97
C TYR A 69 -15.84 1.93 2.33
N GLY A 70 -16.56 0.92 2.81
CA GLY A 70 -16.46 -0.46 2.33
C GLY A 70 -17.38 -0.81 1.16
N LEU A 71 -18.53 -0.13 1.03
CA LEU A 71 -19.57 -0.48 0.04
C LEU A 71 -19.35 0.12 -1.36
N LYS A 72 -18.45 1.10 -1.52
CA LYS A 72 -18.23 1.83 -2.78
C LYS A 72 -16.83 1.58 -3.31
N LEU A 73 -16.74 0.89 -4.44
CA LEU A 73 -15.52 0.83 -5.25
C LEU A 73 -15.37 2.16 -6.01
N HIS A 74 -14.80 3.16 -5.34
CA HIS A 74 -14.41 4.41 -5.99
C HIS A 74 -13.20 4.14 -6.91
N TYR A 75 -13.20 4.72 -8.11
CA TYR A 75 -12.15 4.44 -9.10
C TYR A 75 -10.93 5.38 -9.01
N GLY A 76 -11.05 6.51 -8.32
CA GLY A 76 -9.97 7.49 -8.18
C GLY A 76 -8.92 7.08 -7.13
N GLU A 77 -7.65 7.41 -7.37
CA GLU A 77 -6.56 7.06 -6.47
C GLU A 77 -6.73 7.66 -5.07
N ASN A 78 -7.05 8.96 -4.98
CA ASN A 78 -7.25 9.67 -3.71
C ASN A 78 -8.40 9.06 -2.89
N GLU A 79 -9.48 8.68 -3.57
CA GLU A 79 -10.65 8.04 -2.97
C GLU A 79 -10.27 6.66 -2.38
N LEU A 80 -9.51 5.86 -3.14
CA LEU A 80 -9.03 4.55 -2.70
C LEU A 80 -8.09 4.67 -1.49
N ARG A 81 -7.14 5.61 -1.52
CA ARG A 81 -6.22 5.88 -0.39
C ARG A 81 -6.99 6.30 0.85
N ARG A 82 -7.99 7.17 0.69
CA ARG A 82 -8.87 7.61 1.77
C ARG A 82 -9.67 6.44 2.34
N ASN A 83 -10.25 5.59 1.49
CA ASN A 83 -10.98 4.40 1.93
C ASN A 83 -10.07 3.46 2.72
N ILE A 84 -8.87 3.17 2.20
CA ILE A 84 -7.86 2.35 2.90
C ILE A 84 -7.56 2.93 4.29
N TYR A 85 -7.33 4.24 4.37
CA TYR A 85 -7.05 4.93 5.63
C TYR A 85 -8.18 4.73 6.65
N PHE A 86 -9.42 5.02 6.26
CA PHE A 86 -10.55 4.90 7.17
C PHE A 86 -10.91 3.47 7.53
N LEU A 87 -10.77 2.53 6.60
CA LEU A 87 -10.98 1.12 6.90
C LEU A 87 -9.93 0.59 7.88
N LYS A 88 -8.66 1.00 7.76
CA LYS A 88 -7.62 0.69 8.75
C LYS A 88 -7.93 1.26 10.14
N ILE A 89 -8.50 2.46 10.20
CA ILE A 89 -8.99 3.03 11.47
C ILE A 89 -10.17 2.20 11.99
N GLY A 90 -11.11 1.86 11.11
CA GLY A 90 -12.29 1.05 11.42
C GLY A 90 -11.95 -0.29 12.04
N LEU A 91 -10.93 -0.99 11.52
CA LEU A 91 -10.43 -2.26 12.06
C LEU A 91 -10.00 -2.17 13.54
N LYS A 92 -9.62 -0.99 14.03
CA LYS A 92 -9.21 -0.75 15.42
C LYS A 92 -10.38 -0.33 16.33
N LYS A 93 -11.55 -0.05 15.77
CA LYS A 93 -12.72 0.39 16.52
C LYS A 93 -13.50 -0.81 17.05
N ARG A 94 -14.28 -0.57 18.10
CA ARG A 94 -15.19 -1.57 18.67
C ARG A 94 -16.36 -1.84 17.72
N PHE A 95 -16.87 -3.06 17.79
CA PHE A 95 -18.16 -3.40 17.19
C PHE A 95 -19.30 -2.76 17.96
N ARG A 96 -20.43 -2.66 17.28
CA ARG A 96 -21.69 -2.23 17.83
C ARG A 96 -22.27 -3.30 18.76
N HIS A 97 -23.27 -2.96 19.56
CA HIS A 97 -24.00 -3.97 20.33
C HIS A 97 -24.75 -4.93 19.38
N PRO A 98 -24.83 -6.25 19.66
CA PRO A 98 -25.48 -7.24 18.77
C PRO A 98 -26.87 -6.83 18.28
N LYS A 99 -27.69 -6.25 19.17
CA LYS A 99 -29.03 -5.69 18.85
C LYS A 99 -29.04 -4.74 17.65
N ASN A 100 -27.96 -4.00 17.43
CA ASN A 100 -27.87 -2.99 16.39
C ASN A 100 -26.90 -3.41 15.26
N ALA A 101 -26.51 -4.70 15.20
CA ALA A 101 -25.68 -5.25 14.13
C ALA A 101 -26.34 -5.08 12.75
N LEU A 102 -25.56 -5.27 11.70
CA LEU A 102 -26.04 -5.10 10.31
C LEU A 102 -27.02 -6.19 9.87
N CYS A 103 -26.91 -7.38 10.46
CA CYS A 103 -27.79 -8.53 10.27
C CYS A 103 -28.45 -8.86 11.62
N PRO A 104 -29.70 -9.38 11.64
CA PRO A 104 -30.25 -9.96 12.87
C PRO A 104 -29.36 -11.11 13.35
N VAL A 105 -29.00 -11.07 14.63
CA VAL A 105 -28.19 -12.08 15.30
C VAL A 105 -28.93 -12.53 16.56
N LYS A 106 -29.07 -13.84 16.75
CA LYS A 106 -29.82 -14.44 17.87
C LYS A 106 -28.88 -14.89 18.97
N ASP A 107 -27.82 -15.58 18.59
CA ASP A 107 -26.91 -16.27 19.51
C ASP A 107 -25.52 -15.61 19.57
N GLU A 108 -24.75 -15.93 20.61
CA GLU A 108 -23.38 -15.41 20.77
C GLU A 108 -22.42 -15.96 19.70
N GLU A 109 -22.61 -17.22 19.29
CA GLU A 109 -21.82 -17.85 18.22
C GLU A 109 -22.06 -17.15 16.88
N GLU A 110 -23.33 -16.91 16.52
CA GLU A 110 -23.69 -16.10 15.35
C GLU A 110 -23.04 -14.71 15.42
N TYR A 111 -23.00 -14.08 16.60
CA TYR A 111 -22.33 -12.79 16.77
C TYR A 111 -20.81 -12.87 16.60
N TYR A 112 -20.18 -13.96 17.04
CA TYR A 112 -18.76 -14.21 16.81
C TYR A 112 -18.47 -14.38 15.32
N LYS A 113 -19.28 -15.18 14.60
CA LYS A 113 -19.16 -15.36 13.14
C LYS A 113 -19.34 -14.04 12.40
N TYR A 114 -20.35 -13.26 12.76
CA TYR A 114 -20.61 -11.93 12.23
C TYR A 114 -19.38 -11.01 12.27
N ARG A 115 -18.70 -10.96 13.43
CA ARG A 115 -17.49 -10.13 13.58
C ARG A 115 -16.35 -10.60 12.68
N ASN A 116 -16.16 -11.91 12.58
CA ASN A 116 -15.12 -12.50 11.73
C ASN A 116 -15.41 -12.25 10.24
N LEU A 117 -16.66 -12.41 9.79
CA LEU A 117 -17.06 -12.11 8.42
C LEU A 117 -16.82 -10.64 8.07
N LEU A 118 -17.18 -9.72 8.97
CA LEU A 118 -16.98 -8.29 8.72
C LEU A 118 -15.49 -7.92 8.68
N PHE A 119 -14.67 -8.51 9.57
CA PHE A 119 -13.22 -8.36 9.51
C PHE A 119 -12.62 -8.92 8.22
N MET A 120 -13.02 -10.13 7.82
CA MET A 120 -12.60 -10.74 6.56
C MET A 120 -12.92 -9.81 5.39
N HIS A 121 -14.16 -9.35 5.29
CA HIS A 121 -14.62 -8.54 4.18
C HIS A 121 -13.95 -7.16 4.13
N ILE A 122 -13.73 -6.49 5.27
CA ILE A 122 -12.98 -5.22 5.31
C ILE A 122 -11.54 -5.43 4.82
N ASN A 123 -10.87 -6.51 5.25
CA ASN A 123 -9.53 -6.84 4.78
C ASN A 123 -9.51 -7.10 3.26
N LEU A 124 -10.53 -7.79 2.71
CA LEU A 124 -10.69 -7.93 1.26
C LEU A 124 -10.85 -6.59 0.55
N GLN A 125 -11.65 -5.67 1.08
CA GLN A 125 -11.85 -4.35 0.47
C GLN A 125 -10.56 -3.52 0.48
N ILE A 126 -9.78 -3.56 1.56
CA ILE A 126 -8.48 -2.90 1.65
C ILE A 126 -7.52 -3.49 0.61
N MET A 127 -7.43 -4.83 0.55
CA MET A 127 -6.58 -5.54 -0.42
C MET A 127 -6.96 -5.19 -1.87
N ARG A 128 -8.25 -5.24 -2.23
CA ARG A 128 -8.75 -4.89 -3.57
C ARG A 128 -8.41 -3.43 -3.92
N SER A 129 -8.50 -2.53 -2.94
CA SER A 129 -8.13 -1.12 -3.11
C SER A 129 -6.63 -0.94 -3.38
N TYR A 130 -5.77 -1.66 -2.65
CA TYR A 130 -4.33 -1.67 -2.91
C TYR A 130 -3.99 -2.22 -4.29
N MET A 131 -4.57 -3.36 -4.67
CA MET A 131 -4.38 -3.92 -6.02
C MET A 131 -4.83 -2.94 -7.10
N ARG A 132 -5.93 -2.22 -6.86
CA ARG A 132 -6.43 -1.22 -7.80
C ARG A 132 -5.45 -0.06 -7.99
N ILE A 133 -4.88 0.47 -6.90
CA ILE A 133 -3.84 1.50 -6.97
C ILE A 133 -2.60 0.95 -7.68
N ALA A 134 -2.12 -0.24 -7.30
CA ALA A 134 -0.97 -0.88 -7.94
C ALA A 134 -1.14 -1.02 -9.46
N SER A 135 -2.35 -1.39 -9.91
CA SER A 135 -2.68 -1.53 -11.34
C SER A 135 -2.58 -0.23 -12.14
N GLN A 136 -2.65 0.94 -11.50
CA GLN A 136 -2.47 2.24 -12.16
C GLN A 136 -0.99 2.50 -12.47
N PHE A 137 -0.08 2.00 -11.64
CA PHE A 137 1.37 2.13 -11.81
C PHE A 137 2.01 0.95 -12.56
N ASP A 138 1.38 -0.23 -12.52
CA ASP A 138 1.76 -1.43 -13.27
C ASP A 138 1.22 -1.37 -14.72
N LYS A 139 1.96 -0.70 -15.60
CA LYS A 139 1.63 -0.63 -17.03
C LYS A 139 1.41 -2.05 -17.60
N ARG A 140 0.18 -2.34 -18.04
CA ARG A 140 -0.24 -3.69 -18.51
C ARG A 140 0.72 -4.29 -19.55
N HIS A 141 1.06 -3.53 -20.58
CA HIS A 141 1.94 -3.97 -21.67
C HIS A 141 3.14 -3.03 -21.84
N LEU A 142 4.34 -3.59 -21.87
CA LEU A 142 5.59 -2.86 -22.07
C LEU A 142 6.11 -3.06 -23.51
N TYR A 143 5.78 -2.11 -24.38
CA TYR A 143 6.29 -2.04 -25.77
C TYR A 143 7.68 -1.40 -25.86
N PHE A 144 8.37 -1.60 -26.98
CA PHE A 144 9.74 -1.13 -27.21
C PHE A 144 9.90 0.38 -27.07
N HIS A 145 8.98 1.17 -27.64
CA HIS A 145 9.02 2.64 -27.60
C HIS A 145 8.77 3.23 -26.21
N ASN A 146 8.31 2.42 -25.26
CA ASN A 146 8.18 2.88 -23.88
C ASN A 146 9.52 2.86 -23.15
N LEU A 147 10.49 2.07 -23.63
CA LEU A 147 11.79 1.90 -22.98
C LEU A 147 12.64 3.18 -23.04
N ASP A 148 12.30 4.13 -23.91
CA ASP A 148 12.89 5.47 -23.93
C ASP A 148 12.66 6.20 -22.60
N PHE A 149 11.56 5.87 -21.90
CA PHE A 149 11.21 6.38 -20.58
C PHE A 149 11.51 5.38 -19.44
N ALA A 150 12.52 4.51 -19.63
CA ALA A 150 12.85 3.45 -18.68
C ALA A 150 13.08 3.94 -17.24
N TYR A 151 13.61 5.15 -17.06
CA TYR A 151 13.82 5.76 -15.74
C TYR A 151 12.49 5.96 -14.99
N ASP A 152 11.52 6.64 -15.60
CA ASP A 152 10.21 6.92 -14.98
C ASP A 152 9.39 5.64 -14.82
N LEU A 153 9.50 4.70 -15.77
CA LEU A 153 8.85 3.40 -15.68
C LEU A 153 9.36 2.59 -14.48
N ASN A 154 10.68 2.57 -14.23
CA ASN A 154 11.24 1.87 -13.08
C ASN A 154 10.69 2.43 -11.77
N ARG A 155 10.62 3.77 -11.66
CA ARG A 155 10.02 4.42 -10.49
C ARG A 155 8.54 4.06 -10.31
N SER A 156 7.78 3.99 -11.41
CA SER A 156 6.38 3.56 -11.38
C SER A 156 6.25 2.10 -10.94
N PHE A 157 7.11 1.21 -11.44
CA PHE A 157 7.10 -0.19 -11.05
C PHE A 157 7.47 -0.40 -9.57
N GLU A 158 8.42 0.36 -9.05
CA GLU A 158 8.76 0.33 -7.62
C GLU A 158 7.56 0.71 -6.73
N VAL A 159 6.80 1.73 -7.13
CA VAL A 159 5.55 2.11 -6.44
C VAL A 159 4.50 1.00 -6.51
N ALA A 160 4.33 0.37 -7.68
CA ALA A 160 3.40 -0.74 -7.84
C ALA A 160 3.77 -1.96 -6.96
N ASP A 161 5.06 -2.31 -6.90
CA ASP A 161 5.60 -3.40 -6.09
C ASP A 161 5.27 -3.21 -4.60
N GLY A 162 5.48 -1.99 -4.08
CA GLY A 162 5.13 -1.65 -2.70
C GLY A 162 3.64 -1.89 -2.39
N PHE A 163 2.74 -1.50 -3.29
CA PHE A 163 1.30 -1.70 -3.07
C PHE A 163 0.86 -3.16 -3.18
N TYR A 164 1.43 -3.95 -4.09
CA TYR A 164 1.14 -5.39 -4.16
C TYR A 164 1.64 -6.11 -2.90
N LYS A 165 2.79 -5.72 -2.36
CA LYS A 165 3.31 -6.24 -1.08
C LYS A 165 2.45 -5.85 0.11
N GLU A 166 1.87 -4.66 0.14
CA GLU A 166 0.87 -4.32 1.16
C GLU A 166 -0.41 -5.16 1.01
N ALA A 167 -0.89 -5.36 -0.22
CA ALA A 167 -2.11 -6.10 -0.51
C ALA A 167 -2.06 -7.55 0.01
N ILE A 168 -0.92 -8.22 -0.11
CA ILE A 168 -0.76 -9.62 0.32
C ILE A 168 -0.96 -9.81 1.83
N LEU A 169 -0.62 -8.79 2.64
CA LEU A 169 -0.78 -8.85 4.10
C LEU A 169 -2.26 -8.90 4.46
N TYR A 170 -3.07 -8.04 3.84
CA TYR A 170 -4.52 -8.01 4.06
C TYR A 170 -5.23 -9.24 3.48
N TRP A 171 -4.71 -9.84 2.41
CA TRP A 171 -5.21 -11.12 1.91
C TRP A 171 -5.05 -12.24 2.95
N LYS A 172 -3.85 -12.39 3.53
CA LYS A 172 -3.58 -13.41 4.56
C LYS A 172 -4.46 -13.22 5.79
N GLU A 173 -4.67 -11.97 6.19
CA GLU A 173 -5.59 -11.63 7.28
C GLU A 173 -7.03 -12.01 6.95
N ALA A 174 -7.49 -11.74 5.72
CA ALA A 174 -8.82 -12.14 5.28
C ALA A 174 -8.99 -13.68 5.32
N GLN A 175 -8.01 -14.44 4.83
CA GLN A 175 -8.02 -15.91 4.92
C GLN A 175 -8.15 -16.39 6.36
N ARG A 176 -7.36 -15.82 7.28
CA ARG A 176 -7.41 -16.18 8.71
C ARG A 176 -8.80 -15.95 9.33
N TYR A 177 -9.48 -14.87 8.98
CA TYR A 177 -10.84 -14.61 9.46
C TYR A 177 -11.90 -15.47 8.73
N ALA A 178 -11.66 -15.84 7.47
CA ALA A 178 -12.48 -16.81 6.75
C ALA A 178 -12.42 -18.19 7.43
N ASP A 179 -11.24 -18.62 7.85
CA ASP A 179 -11.05 -19.89 8.58
C ASP A 179 -11.80 -19.86 9.92
N ARG A 180 -11.59 -18.82 10.72
CA ARG A 180 -12.28 -18.66 12.03
C ARG A 180 -13.80 -18.56 11.92
N SER A 181 -14.31 -17.92 10.86
CA SER A 181 -15.76 -17.87 10.63
C SER A 181 -16.33 -19.21 10.16
N SER A 182 -15.48 -20.10 9.62
CA SER A 182 -15.87 -21.44 9.18
C SER A 182 -15.97 -22.44 10.34
N GLU A 183 -15.50 -22.09 11.54
CA GLU A 183 -15.68 -22.90 12.76
C GLU A 183 -17.16 -22.98 13.18
N ILE A 184 -18.00 -22.07 12.69
CA ILE A 184 -19.42 -21.95 13.05
C ILE A 184 -20.29 -22.27 11.84
N ASP A 185 -21.17 -23.25 12.02
CA ASP A 185 -22.01 -23.84 10.96
C ASP A 185 -23.23 -22.96 10.59
N SER A 186 -23.63 -22.00 11.43
CA SER A 186 -24.79 -21.14 11.18
C SER A 186 -24.53 -20.11 10.07
N ASP A 187 -25.32 -20.11 9.00
CA ASP A 187 -25.22 -19.08 7.96
C ASP A 187 -25.88 -17.75 8.37
N LEU A 188 -25.20 -16.64 8.08
CA LEU A 188 -25.69 -15.29 8.35
C LEU A 188 -26.09 -14.56 7.06
N ASP A 189 -27.23 -13.86 7.09
CA ASP A 189 -27.67 -13.02 5.98
C ASP A 189 -26.92 -11.68 5.97
N LEU A 190 -25.66 -11.73 5.54
CA LEU A 190 -24.76 -10.58 5.44
C LEU A 190 -24.38 -10.27 3.98
N GLY A 191 -25.33 -10.50 3.06
CA GLY A 191 -25.16 -10.27 1.63
C GLY A 191 -24.17 -11.25 1.00
N THR A 192 -23.13 -10.74 0.34
CA THR A 192 -22.15 -11.58 -0.38
C THR A 192 -21.04 -12.13 0.49
N MET A 193 -20.96 -11.76 1.78
CA MET A 193 -19.81 -12.11 2.63
C MET A 193 -19.71 -13.62 2.89
N GLU A 194 -20.82 -14.33 3.10
CA GLU A 194 -20.79 -15.80 3.24
C GLU A 194 -20.33 -16.48 1.96
N THR A 195 -20.79 -16.00 0.80
CA THR A 195 -20.34 -16.49 -0.50
C THR A 195 -18.85 -16.27 -0.69
N GLU A 196 -18.35 -15.07 -0.37
CA GLU A 196 -16.91 -14.76 -0.44
C GLU A 196 -16.10 -15.65 0.51
N ARG A 197 -16.56 -15.87 1.75
CA ARG A 197 -15.92 -16.81 2.69
C ARG A 197 -15.84 -18.20 2.07
N TYR A 198 -16.95 -18.70 1.55
CA TYR A 198 -17.01 -20.01 0.91
C TYR A 198 -16.05 -20.12 -0.28
N GLU A 199 -15.96 -19.09 -1.12
CA GLU A 199 -15.04 -19.05 -2.25
C GLU A 199 -13.56 -19.04 -1.83
N ILE A 200 -13.23 -18.36 -0.73
CA ILE A 200 -11.88 -18.34 -0.16
C ILE A 200 -11.51 -19.72 0.37
N ILE A 201 -12.38 -20.33 1.17
CA ILE A 201 -12.14 -21.65 1.80
C ILE A 201 -12.05 -22.76 0.75
N THR A 202 -12.92 -22.73 -0.26
CA THR A 202 -12.88 -23.70 -1.36
C THR A 202 -11.72 -23.48 -2.33
N GLY A 203 -10.99 -22.36 -2.21
CA GLY A 203 -9.90 -22.00 -3.11
C GLY A 203 -10.36 -21.56 -4.51
N LYS A 204 -11.66 -21.31 -4.71
CA LYS A 204 -12.18 -20.70 -5.96
C LYS A 204 -11.66 -19.28 -6.12
N LEU A 205 -11.52 -18.57 -5.00
CA LEU A 205 -11.00 -17.22 -4.93
C LEU A 205 -9.64 -17.25 -4.24
N ASP A 206 -8.57 -17.16 -5.03
CA ASP A 206 -7.20 -17.08 -4.53
C ASP A 206 -6.54 -15.78 -5.03
N PHE A 207 -6.64 -14.71 -4.23
CA PHE A 207 -5.95 -13.46 -4.53
C PHE A 207 -4.44 -13.55 -4.30
N GLY A 208 -3.96 -14.50 -3.51
CA GLY A 208 -2.53 -14.69 -3.25
C GLY A 208 -1.81 -15.02 -4.56
N LYS A 209 -2.30 -16.03 -5.27
CA LYS A 209 -1.77 -16.40 -6.58
C LYS A 209 -1.87 -15.27 -7.61
N ILE A 210 -2.98 -14.53 -7.62
CA ILE A 210 -3.17 -13.40 -8.55
C ILE A 210 -2.12 -12.31 -8.28
N ILE A 211 -1.91 -11.94 -7.01
CA ILE A 211 -0.92 -10.93 -6.60
C ILE A 211 0.50 -11.39 -6.92
N GLU A 212 0.82 -12.66 -6.67
CA GLU A 212 2.13 -13.26 -7.01
C GLU A 212 2.40 -13.23 -8.51
N ASP A 213 1.41 -13.57 -9.34
CA ASP A 213 1.49 -13.46 -10.80
C ASP A 213 1.75 -12.01 -11.26
N HIS A 214 1.13 -11.03 -10.60
CA HIS A 214 1.37 -9.61 -10.87
C HIS A 214 2.80 -9.21 -10.51
N LEU A 215 3.28 -9.59 -9.32
CA LEU A 215 4.65 -9.32 -8.87
C LEU A 215 5.69 -9.94 -9.81
N PHE A 216 5.50 -11.20 -10.21
CA PHE A 216 6.39 -11.88 -11.15
C PHE A 216 6.46 -11.17 -12.51
N ARG A 217 5.31 -10.73 -13.04
CA ARG A 217 5.26 -9.98 -14.30
C ARG A 217 5.92 -8.62 -14.16
N LEU A 218 5.78 -7.96 -13.02
CA LEU A 218 6.37 -6.67 -12.72
C LEU A 218 7.90 -6.76 -12.67
N GLU A 219 8.45 -7.76 -11.98
CA GLU A 219 9.89 -8.03 -11.90
C GLU A 219 10.52 -8.23 -13.30
N LYS A 220 9.84 -8.97 -14.17
CA LYS A 220 10.27 -9.16 -15.56
C LYS A 220 10.30 -7.85 -16.35
N LYS A 221 9.31 -6.97 -16.16
CA LYS A 221 9.26 -5.64 -16.81
C LYS A 221 10.38 -4.74 -16.29
N GLU A 222 10.61 -4.76 -14.99
CA GLU A 222 11.66 -3.97 -14.32
C GLU A 222 13.05 -4.39 -14.82
N THR A 223 13.33 -5.70 -14.89
CA THR A 223 14.61 -6.21 -15.41
C THR A 223 14.84 -5.79 -16.85
N ARG A 224 13.81 -5.90 -17.71
CA ARG A 224 13.90 -5.46 -19.11
C ARG A 224 14.19 -3.96 -19.22
N SER A 225 13.51 -3.15 -18.42
CA SER A 225 13.66 -1.70 -18.39
C SER A 225 15.06 -1.30 -17.91
N LYS A 226 15.54 -1.87 -16.80
CA LYS A 226 16.90 -1.65 -16.26
C LYS A 226 18.00 -2.03 -17.25
N ASN A 227 17.92 -3.21 -17.87
CA ASN A 227 18.89 -3.65 -18.87
C ASN A 227 18.94 -2.70 -20.07
N THR A 228 17.78 -2.22 -20.52
CA THR A 228 17.72 -1.27 -21.64
C THR A 228 18.35 0.07 -21.27
N TRP A 229 18.05 0.58 -20.07
CA TRP A 229 18.62 1.83 -19.58
C TRP A 229 20.15 1.76 -19.44
N GLN A 230 20.67 0.66 -18.89
CA GLN A 230 22.12 0.43 -18.80
C GLN A 230 22.78 0.38 -20.18
N ASN A 231 22.16 -0.31 -21.15
CA ASN A 231 22.67 -0.35 -22.52
C ASN A 231 22.73 1.03 -23.17
N ILE A 232 21.70 1.86 -22.97
CA ILE A 232 21.67 3.25 -23.45
C ILE A 232 22.82 4.04 -22.83
N GLN A 233 23.02 3.96 -21.50
CA GLN A 233 24.13 4.64 -20.80
C GLN A 233 25.51 4.18 -21.29
N MET A 234 25.68 2.89 -21.59
CA MET A 234 26.94 2.38 -22.13
C MET A 234 27.22 2.90 -23.54
N GLN A 235 26.19 2.95 -24.41
CA GLN A 235 26.31 3.46 -25.77
C GLN A 235 26.64 4.97 -25.78
N THR A 236 25.96 5.76 -24.94
CA THR A 236 26.24 7.20 -24.82
C THR A 236 27.65 7.44 -24.29
N ASN A 237 28.09 6.72 -23.25
CA ASN A 237 29.44 6.84 -22.71
C ASN A 237 30.51 6.46 -23.74
N ARG A 238 30.33 5.37 -24.51
CA ARG A 238 31.24 5.01 -25.61
C ARG A 238 31.30 6.11 -26.67
N PHE A 239 30.16 6.68 -27.03
CA PHE A 239 30.08 7.75 -28.02
C PHE A 239 30.84 9.01 -27.58
N TRP A 240 30.62 9.46 -26.35
CA TRP A 240 31.32 10.63 -25.79
C TRP A 240 32.82 10.38 -25.62
N ASN A 241 33.22 9.18 -25.17
CA ASN A 241 34.64 8.82 -25.07
C ASN A 241 35.33 8.77 -26.43
N ASN A 242 34.67 8.22 -27.46
CA ASN A 242 35.18 8.23 -28.82
C ASN A 242 35.33 9.67 -29.34
N ARG A 243 34.32 10.53 -29.18
CA ARG A 243 34.40 11.96 -29.54
C ARG A 243 35.57 12.67 -28.85
N ARG A 244 35.72 12.46 -27.54
CA ARG A 244 36.80 13.07 -26.73
C ARG A 244 38.19 12.59 -27.19
N SER A 245 38.31 11.31 -27.54
CA SER A 245 39.55 10.74 -28.10
C SER A 245 39.89 11.31 -29.47
N SER A 246 38.90 11.52 -30.35
CA SER A 246 39.10 12.17 -31.64
C SER A 246 39.46 13.65 -31.48
N PHE A 247 38.81 14.37 -30.55
CA PHE A 247 39.12 15.78 -30.27
C PHE A 247 40.56 15.96 -29.74
N ASN A 248 41.02 15.07 -28.85
CA ASN A 248 42.40 15.02 -28.38
C ASN A 248 43.41 14.60 -29.47
N ARG A 249 42.96 13.88 -30.50
CA ARG A 249 43.78 13.52 -31.66
C ARG A 249 43.92 14.71 -32.63
N PHE A 250 42.87 15.52 -32.76
CA PHE A 250 42.90 16.77 -33.54
C PHE A 250 43.70 17.88 -32.85
N SER A 251 43.67 17.99 -31.51
CA SER A 251 44.47 18.98 -30.78
C SER A 251 45.98 18.69 -30.77
N LYS A 252 46.40 17.43 -31.03
CA LYS A 252 47.81 17.06 -31.21
C LYS A 252 48.35 17.27 -32.63
N ILE A 253 47.51 17.59 -33.61
CA ILE A 253 47.92 17.80 -35.01
C ILE A 253 48.26 19.29 -35.29
N VAL A 254 47.99 20.21 -34.35
CA VAL A 254 48.40 21.62 -34.44
C VAL A 254 49.56 21.90 -33.49
N VAL A 255 50.72 21.29 -33.75
CA VAL A 255 52.01 21.80 -33.29
C VAL A 255 52.93 21.78 -34.51
N ILE A 256 52.78 22.77 -35.38
CA ILE A 256 53.79 23.08 -36.40
C ILE A 256 54.92 23.77 -35.62
N PRO A 257 56.15 23.24 -35.59
CA PRO A 257 57.25 23.93 -34.96
C PRO A 257 57.56 25.18 -35.78
N THR A 258 57.40 26.35 -35.17
CA THR A 258 57.87 27.61 -35.72
C THR A 258 59.39 27.55 -35.80
N ILE A 259 59.91 27.27 -37.00
CA ILE A 259 61.34 27.26 -37.29
C ILE A 259 61.85 28.71 -37.26
N LEU A 260 62.86 28.93 -36.42
CA LEU A 260 63.66 30.15 -36.28
C LEU A 260 64.10 30.73 -37.64
N ARG A 261 63.88 32.03 -37.82
CA ARG A 261 64.74 32.94 -38.58
C ARG A 261 64.62 34.35 -38.03
#